data_AF-A0A117KKY4-F1
#
_entry.id   AF-A0A117KKY4-F1
#
_cell.length_a   1.000
_cell.length_b   1.000
_cell.length_c   1.000
_cell.angle_alpha   90.00
_cell.angle_beta   90.00
_cell.angle_gamma   90.00
#
_symmetry.space_group_name_H-M   'P 1'
#
loop_
_entity.id
_entity.type
_entity.pdbx_description
1 polymer ?
#
loop_
_entity_poly.entity_id
_entity_poly.type
_entity_poly.pdbx_seq_one_letter_code
_entity_poly.pdbx_strand_id
1 'polypeptide(L)'
;MEIKVNFLDNLRLEAKFDDFTVIADQPIRYKGDGSAPGPFDYFLASSALCAAYFVKLYCQTRDIPTENIRLSQNNIVDPENRYAQIFKIQVELPADISEKDRLGILRSIDRCTVKKVVQQGPEFIIEEVENLDADAQALLMPVSDTTTYIPGKDLPLEQTIANMSGILADLGMKIEIASWRNIVPNVWSLHIRDAQSNLCFTNGKGATKESALASALGEFIERLNCNFFYNDQFWGEDIASAEFVHYPNERWFKPGPKDALPEEILDEHCLAIYNPDGELRGSHLYDTNSGNTLRGICSLPFVRQSDGETVYFPSNLIENLYLSNGMSAGNTLAEAQVQCLSEIFERAVKREILEGELCLPDVPQEVLAKYPGIVAGIQGLEEQGFPVLVKDASLGGEFPVMCVTLMNPRTGGVFASFGAHPSLEVALERSLTELLQGRSFEGLNDLPQPTFDSLALTEPNNFVEHFIDSSGVVSWRFFGATPDFEFVEWDFSG
;
A
#
# COMPACT_ATOMS: atom_id res chain seq x y z
N MET A 1 -1.47 15.52 4.50
CA MET A 1 -2.79 16.15 4.64
C MET A 1 -2.63 17.65 4.64
N GLU A 2 -2.91 18.26 3.50
CA GLU A 2 -3.11 19.69 3.34
C GLU A 2 -4.49 20.11 3.89
N ILE A 3 -4.54 21.27 4.56
CA ILE A 3 -5.80 21.91 4.98
C ILE A 3 -5.86 23.29 4.35
N LYS A 4 -6.83 23.52 3.47
CA LYS A 4 -7.07 24.83 2.85
C LYS A 4 -8.11 25.60 3.66
N VAL A 5 -7.85 26.88 3.93
CA VAL A 5 -8.74 27.72 4.74
C VAL A 5 -9.33 28.84 3.89
N ASN A 6 -10.65 28.93 3.87
CA ASN A 6 -11.38 30.06 3.32
C ASN A 6 -11.85 30.97 4.46
N PHE A 7 -11.74 32.28 4.25
CA PHE A 7 -12.32 33.28 5.13
C PHE A 7 -13.79 33.51 4.76
N LEU A 8 -14.68 33.29 5.71
CA LEU A 8 -16.10 33.55 5.55
C LEU A 8 -16.47 34.90 6.17
N ASP A 9 -17.76 35.24 6.20
CA ASP A 9 -18.25 36.46 6.83
C ASP A 9 -17.87 36.56 8.32
N ASN A 10 -17.61 37.78 8.79
CA ASN A 10 -17.20 38.10 10.16
C ASN A 10 -15.91 37.37 10.60
N LEU A 11 -15.97 36.57 11.68
CA LEU A 11 -14.82 35.82 12.21
C LEU A 11 -14.93 34.31 11.93
N ARG A 12 -15.76 33.94 10.96
CA ARG A 12 -15.98 32.55 10.56
C ARG A 12 -14.89 32.11 9.58
N LEU A 13 -14.42 30.88 9.78
CA LEU A 13 -13.40 30.23 8.97
C LEU A 13 -13.93 28.90 8.48
N GLU A 14 -13.61 28.55 7.24
CA GLU A 14 -13.93 27.25 6.65
C GLU A 14 -12.62 26.53 6.33
N ALA A 15 -12.36 25.42 7.00
CA ALA A 15 -11.28 24.50 6.65
C ALA A 15 -11.82 23.40 5.74
N LYS A 16 -11.14 23.16 4.61
CA LYS A 16 -11.39 22.04 3.69
C LYS A 16 -10.17 21.14 3.63
N PHE A 17 -10.41 19.84 3.79
CA PHE A 17 -9.40 18.79 3.70
C PHE A 17 -10.12 17.48 3.41
N ASP A 18 -9.57 16.65 2.53
CA ASP A 18 -10.26 15.48 1.98
C ASP A 18 -11.69 15.85 1.52
N ASP A 19 -12.69 15.01 1.84
CA ASP A 19 -14.10 15.27 1.58
C ASP A 19 -14.80 16.02 2.73
N PHE A 20 -14.03 16.51 3.72
CA PHE A 20 -14.57 17.12 4.92
C PHE A 20 -14.49 18.65 4.86
N THR A 21 -15.48 19.27 5.48
CA THR A 21 -15.53 20.73 5.69
C THR A 21 -15.81 20.99 7.17
N VAL A 22 -14.95 21.80 7.79
CA VAL A 22 -15.08 22.21 9.19
C VAL A 22 -15.23 23.72 9.25
N ILE A 23 -16.36 24.18 9.81
CA ILE A 23 -16.57 25.59 10.10
C ILE A 23 -16.12 25.87 11.53
N ALA A 24 -15.32 26.90 11.70
CA ALA A 24 -14.96 27.45 13.01
C ALA A 24 -15.45 28.89 13.14
N ASP A 25 -15.83 29.28 14.35
CA ASP A 25 -16.29 30.64 14.66
C ASP A 25 -15.87 31.03 16.07
N GLN A 26 -15.70 32.33 16.29
CA GLN A 26 -15.47 32.86 17.62
C GLN A 26 -16.81 33.04 18.35
N PRO A 27 -16.85 32.85 19.68
CA PRO A 27 -18.06 33.15 20.44
C PRO A 27 -18.34 34.66 20.44
N ILE A 28 -19.60 35.03 20.71
CA ILE A 28 -20.08 36.43 20.74
C ILE A 28 -19.19 37.34 21.63
N ARG A 29 -18.70 36.81 22.77
CA ARG A 29 -17.79 37.55 23.67
C ARG A 29 -16.47 37.96 23.04
N TYR A 30 -16.05 37.28 21.97
CA TYR A 30 -14.87 37.58 21.15
C TYR A 30 -15.25 38.14 19.77
N LYS A 31 -16.45 38.73 19.65
CA LYS A 31 -16.99 39.39 18.45
C LYS A 31 -17.32 38.48 17.25
N GLY A 32 -17.30 37.16 17.41
CA GLY A 32 -17.81 36.25 16.38
C GLY A 32 -19.32 36.01 16.51
N ASP A 33 -19.88 35.16 15.66
CA ASP A 33 -21.32 34.90 15.64
C ASP A 33 -21.71 33.77 16.62
N GLY A 34 -20.72 33.03 17.14
CA GLY A 34 -20.93 31.83 17.96
C GLY A 34 -21.67 30.72 17.22
N SER A 35 -21.61 30.71 15.89
CA SER A 35 -22.32 29.79 15.00
C SER A 35 -21.67 28.40 14.91
N ALA A 36 -20.40 28.29 15.30
CA ALA A 36 -19.61 27.06 15.33
C ALA A 36 -18.59 27.08 16.48
N PRO A 37 -18.01 25.93 16.88
CA PRO A 37 -16.90 25.88 17.84
C PRO A 37 -15.70 26.72 17.37
N GLY A 38 -14.91 27.23 18.32
CA GLY A 38 -13.66 27.88 17.99
C GLY A 38 -12.60 26.88 17.50
N PRO A 39 -11.56 27.31 16.76
CA PRO A 39 -10.51 26.40 16.29
C PRO A 39 -9.85 25.59 17.42
N PHE A 40 -9.65 26.21 18.59
CA PHE A 40 -9.08 25.52 19.76
C PHE A 40 -10.04 24.48 20.36
N ASP A 41 -11.35 24.68 20.25
CA ASP A 41 -12.33 23.72 20.75
C ASP A 41 -12.29 22.41 19.94
N TYR A 42 -12.05 22.49 18.63
CA TYR A 42 -11.82 21.30 17.79
C TYR A 42 -10.56 20.54 18.20
N PHE A 43 -9.48 21.24 18.56
CA PHE A 43 -8.27 20.61 19.11
C PHE A 43 -8.56 19.88 20.44
N LEU A 44 -9.33 20.48 21.34
CA LEU A 44 -9.74 19.81 22.58
C LEU A 44 -10.69 18.63 22.32
N ALA A 45 -11.61 18.75 21.37
CA ALA A 45 -12.53 17.68 21.02
C ALA A 45 -11.78 16.50 20.40
N SER A 46 -10.79 16.76 19.55
CA SER A 46 -10.02 15.71 18.86
C SER A 46 -9.23 14.83 19.84
N SER A 47 -8.71 15.37 20.94
CA SER A 47 -8.03 14.57 21.97
C SER A 47 -8.98 13.63 22.70
N ALA A 48 -10.21 14.07 23.00
CA ALA A 48 -11.23 13.23 23.62
C ALA A 48 -11.72 12.13 22.66
N LEU A 49 -11.98 12.49 21.39
CA LEU A 49 -12.39 11.56 20.34
C LEU A 49 -11.31 10.52 20.03
N CYS A 50 -10.04 10.94 19.97
CA CYS A 50 -8.90 10.05 19.81
C CYS A 50 -8.82 9.01 20.93
N ALA A 51 -8.94 9.44 22.20
CA ALA A 51 -8.99 8.49 23.31
C ALA A 51 -10.17 7.52 23.18
N ALA A 52 -11.37 8.00 22.84
CA ALA A 52 -12.56 7.18 22.66
C ALA A 52 -12.41 6.16 21.50
N TYR A 53 -11.75 6.54 20.41
CA TYR A 53 -11.43 5.64 19.30
C TYR A 53 -10.60 4.44 19.78
N PHE A 54 -9.54 4.67 20.56
CA PHE A 54 -8.70 3.59 21.09
C PHE A 54 -9.45 2.68 22.07
N VAL A 55 -10.41 3.22 22.82
CA VAL A 55 -11.33 2.39 23.62
C VAL A 55 -12.20 1.52 22.73
N LYS A 56 -12.83 2.12 21.72
CA LYS A 56 -13.71 1.42 20.78
C LYS A 56 -12.98 0.30 20.05
N LEU A 57 -11.78 0.57 19.55
CA LEU A 57 -10.94 -0.41 18.87
C LEU A 57 -10.56 -1.60 19.79
N TYR A 58 -10.18 -1.32 21.04
CA TYR A 58 -9.89 -2.36 22.02
C TYR A 58 -11.10 -3.26 22.30
N CYS A 59 -12.27 -2.65 22.42
CA CYS A 59 -13.52 -3.36 22.70
C CYS A 59 -13.97 -4.20 21.48
N GLN A 60 -13.92 -3.63 20.28
CA GLN A 60 -14.29 -4.32 19.04
C GLN A 60 -13.43 -5.56 18.78
N THR A 61 -12.12 -5.47 18.98
CA THR A 61 -11.18 -6.60 18.79
C THR A 61 -11.37 -7.75 19.79
N ARG A 62 -12.23 -7.59 20.80
CA ARG A 62 -12.48 -8.56 21.88
C ARG A 62 -13.95 -8.84 22.10
N ASP A 63 -14.81 -8.39 21.17
CA ASP A 63 -16.27 -8.52 21.27
C ASP A 63 -16.85 -7.97 22.58
N ILE A 64 -16.24 -6.90 23.13
CA ILE A 64 -16.71 -6.22 24.33
C ILE A 64 -17.72 -5.13 23.90
N PRO A 65 -18.96 -5.13 24.41
CA PRO A 65 -19.90 -4.05 24.13
C PRO A 65 -19.38 -2.71 24.66
N THR A 66 -19.51 -1.65 23.86
CA THR A 66 -19.17 -0.29 24.29
C THR A 66 -20.30 0.39 25.08
N GLU A 67 -21.41 -0.32 25.32
CA GLU A 67 -22.52 0.18 26.10
C GLU A 67 -22.07 0.53 27.53
N ASN A 68 -22.52 1.67 28.05
CA ASN A 68 -22.16 2.17 29.38
C ASN A 68 -20.67 2.52 29.60
N ILE A 69 -19.85 2.53 28.54
CA ILE A 69 -18.53 3.16 28.58
C ILE A 69 -18.70 4.65 28.26
N ARG A 70 -18.19 5.54 29.13
CA ARG A 70 -18.26 6.99 28.92
C ARG A 70 -16.89 7.61 29.04
N LEU A 71 -16.61 8.59 28.19
CA LEU A 71 -15.40 9.38 28.24
C LEU A 71 -15.76 10.85 28.38
N SER A 72 -14.97 11.56 29.19
CA SER A 72 -15.05 13.02 29.30
C SER A 72 -13.65 13.59 29.35
N GLN A 73 -13.50 14.79 28.79
CA GLN A 73 -12.27 15.56 28.90
C GLN A 73 -12.55 16.88 29.59
N ASN A 74 -11.72 17.21 30.57
CA ASN A 74 -11.70 18.52 31.20
C ASN A 74 -10.36 19.18 30.93
N ASN A 75 -10.40 20.46 30.60
CA ASN A 75 -9.21 21.28 30.40
C ASN A 75 -8.97 22.12 31.65
N ILE A 76 -7.81 21.94 32.29
CA ILE A 76 -7.38 22.71 33.44
C ILE A 76 -6.29 23.66 32.98
N VAL A 77 -6.59 24.96 32.98
CA VAL A 77 -5.67 26.01 32.53
C VAL A 77 -4.89 26.55 33.73
N ASP A 78 -3.57 26.66 33.60
CA ASP A 78 -2.74 27.30 34.61
C ASP A 78 -3.05 28.81 34.72
N PRO A 79 -3.35 29.35 35.92
CA PRO A 79 -3.67 30.77 36.09
C PRO A 79 -2.54 31.74 35.69
N GLU A 80 -1.28 31.33 35.81
CA GLU A 80 -0.11 32.16 35.53
C GLU A 80 0.39 32.00 34.08
N ASN A 81 0.08 30.85 33.45
CA ASN A 81 0.41 30.61 32.05
C ASN A 81 -0.75 29.92 31.32
N ARG A 82 -1.58 30.70 30.63
CA ARG A 82 -2.74 30.19 29.87
C ARG A 82 -2.43 29.10 28.82
N TYR A 83 -1.16 28.97 28.41
CA TYR A 83 -0.72 27.95 27.45
C TYR A 83 -0.29 26.65 28.14
N ALA A 84 0.03 26.68 29.44
CA ALA A 84 0.23 25.49 30.23
C ALA A 84 -1.14 24.91 30.62
N GLN A 85 -1.55 23.85 29.95
CA GLN A 85 -2.86 23.23 30.13
C GLN A 85 -2.73 21.74 30.46
N ILE A 86 -3.59 21.26 31.34
CA ILE A 86 -3.73 19.83 31.65
C ILE A 86 -5.04 19.34 31.04
N PHE A 87 -4.94 18.49 30.02
CA PHE A 87 -6.08 17.79 29.43
C PHE A 87 -6.36 16.51 30.21
N LYS A 88 -7.31 16.58 31.14
CA LYS A 88 -7.70 15.46 31.98
C LYS A 88 -8.80 14.66 31.31
N ILE A 89 -8.44 13.52 30.73
CA ILE A 89 -9.37 12.54 30.18
C ILE A 89 -9.77 11.55 31.28
N GLN A 90 -11.07 11.37 31.49
CA GLN A 90 -11.64 10.45 32.46
C GLN A 90 -12.53 9.44 31.74
N VAL A 91 -12.39 8.17 32.10
CA VAL A 91 -13.13 7.06 31.52
C VAL A 91 -13.94 6.39 32.62
N GLU A 92 -15.24 6.32 32.42
CA GLU A 92 -16.16 5.52 33.20
C GLU A 92 -16.34 4.19 32.49
N LEU A 93 -16.02 3.09 33.18
CA LEU A 93 -16.15 1.72 32.68
C LEU A 93 -17.18 0.98 33.52
N PRO A 94 -18.01 0.11 32.92
CA PRO A 94 -19.05 -0.61 33.65
C PRO A 94 -18.43 -1.60 34.66
N ALA A 95 -19.21 -1.96 35.68
CA ALA A 95 -18.71 -2.71 36.84
C ALA A 95 -18.39 -4.19 36.52
N ASP A 96 -19.02 -4.72 35.48
CA ASP A 96 -18.88 -6.10 34.98
C ASP A 96 -17.67 -6.28 34.05
N ILE A 97 -16.98 -5.21 33.67
CA ILE A 97 -15.75 -5.33 32.88
C ILE A 97 -14.66 -6.03 33.70
N SER A 98 -13.96 -6.97 33.08
CA SER A 98 -12.87 -7.69 33.75
C SER A 98 -11.72 -6.73 34.10
N GLU A 99 -10.98 -7.02 35.16
CA GLU A 99 -9.81 -6.21 35.55
C GLU A 99 -8.72 -6.21 34.46
N LYS A 100 -8.60 -7.33 33.74
CA LYS A 100 -7.70 -7.46 32.59
C LYS A 100 -8.07 -6.46 31.49
N ASP A 101 -9.35 -6.39 31.14
CA ASP A 101 -9.84 -5.50 30.07
C ASP A 101 -9.84 -4.03 30.52
N ARG A 102 -10.14 -3.76 31.80
CA ARG A 102 -9.99 -2.42 32.39
C ARG A 102 -8.58 -1.88 32.18
N LEU A 103 -7.55 -2.65 32.55
CA LEU A 103 -6.15 -2.27 32.34
C LEU A 103 -5.80 -2.18 30.85
N GLY A 104 -6.34 -3.08 30.04
CA GLY A 104 -6.16 -3.08 28.59
C GLY A 104 -6.70 -1.81 27.92
N ILE A 105 -7.90 -1.37 28.29
CA ILE A 105 -8.52 -0.14 27.79
C ILE A 105 -7.69 1.08 28.18
N LEU A 106 -7.26 1.18 29.44
CA LEU A 106 -6.41 2.29 29.89
C LEU A 106 -5.07 2.34 29.14
N ARG A 107 -4.45 1.18 28.89
CA ARG A 107 -3.24 1.10 28.05
C ARG A 107 -3.51 1.47 26.60
N SER A 108 -4.68 1.11 26.06
CA SER A 108 -5.08 1.47 24.70
C SER A 108 -5.19 2.99 24.55
N ILE A 109 -5.82 3.67 25.50
CA ILE A 109 -5.90 5.14 25.52
C ILE A 109 -4.51 5.77 25.61
N ASP A 110 -3.54 5.12 26.28
CA ASP A 110 -2.19 5.65 26.33
C ASP A 110 -1.57 5.83 24.93
N ARG A 111 -2.06 5.11 23.92
CA ARG A 111 -1.59 5.18 22.54
C ARG A 111 -2.28 6.26 21.70
N CYS A 112 -3.18 7.06 22.28
CA CYS A 112 -3.85 8.14 21.55
C CYS A 112 -2.85 9.05 20.82
N THR A 113 -2.95 9.08 19.49
CA THR A 113 -2.09 9.82 18.58
C THR A 113 -2.03 11.30 18.93
N VAL A 114 -3.19 11.95 19.14
CA VAL A 114 -3.25 13.39 19.50
C VAL A 114 -2.44 13.66 20.76
N LYS A 115 -2.59 12.82 21.80
CA LYS A 115 -1.84 12.97 23.05
C LYS A 115 -0.34 12.78 22.84
N LYS A 116 0.08 11.74 22.11
CA LYS A 116 1.50 11.46 21.86
C LYS A 116 2.15 12.60 21.06
N VAL A 117 1.49 13.12 20.02
CA VAL A 117 1.99 14.25 19.23
C VAL A 117 2.17 15.47 20.13
N VAL A 118 1.14 15.87 20.90
CA VAL A 118 1.21 17.02 21.82
C VAL A 118 2.33 16.86 22.85
N GLN A 119 2.55 15.65 23.38
CA GLN A 119 3.63 15.36 24.33
C GLN A 119 5.03 15.39 23.71
N GLN A 120 5.17 15.09 22.41
CA GLN A 120 6.43 15.24 21.68
C GLN A 120 6.73 16.69 21.31
N GLY A 121 5.71 17.55 21.26
CA GLY A 121 5.86 18.98 20.95
C GLY A 121 6.13 19.22 19.47
N PRO A 122 5.09 19.18 18.60
CA PRO A 122 5.27 19.50 17.19
C PRO A 122 5.76 20.94 17.02
N GLU A 123 6.67 21.15 16.07
CA GLU A 123 7.14 22.47 15.70
C GLU A 123 6.11 23.17 14.81
N PHE A 124 5.85 24.45 15.09
CA PHE A 124 5.04 25.31 14.24
C PHE A 124 5.99 26.25 13.49
N ILE A 125 6.22 25.93 12.22
CA ILE A 125 6.96 26.81 11.31
C ILE A 125 5.94 27.70 10.61
N ILE A 126 6.19 29.01 10.59
CA ILE A 126 5.33 29.99 9.91
C ILE A 126 6.20 30.67 8.86
N GLU A 127 5.81 30.51 7.60
CA GLU A 127 6.50 31.08 6.45
C GLU A 127 5.50 31.80 5.53
N GLU A 128 5.98 32.84 4.86
CA GLU A 128 5.26 33.51 3.79
C GLU A 128 5.76 32.95 2.47
N VAL A 129 4.84 32.58 1.60
CA VAL A 129 5.13 32.03 0.28
C VAL A 129 4.40 32.80 -0.80
N GLU A 130 4.99 32.86 -2.00
CA GLU A 130 4.34 33.52 -3.15
C GLU A 130 3.13 32.73 -3.64
N ASN A 131 3.16 31.39 -3.53
CA ASN A 131 2.06 30.51 -3.93
C ASN A 131 2.05 29.19 -3.14
N LEU A 132 1.00 28.99 -2.32
CA LEU A 132 0.79 27.79 -1.49
C LEU A 132 0.73 26.47 -2.28
N ASP A 133 0.35 26.51 -3.56
CA ASP A 133 0.27 25.29 -4.37
C ASP A 133 1.65 24.83 -4.86
N ALA A 134 2.62 25.73 -5.02
CA ALA A 134 3.97 25.38 -5.48
C ALA A 134 4.86 24.79 -4.36
N ASP A 135 4.73 25.27 -3.12
CA ASP A 135 5.64 24.87 -2.03
C ASP A 135 5.35 23.50 -1.41
N ALA A 136 4.12 22.98 -1.53
CA ALA A 136 3.80 21.64 -1.04
C ALA A 136 4.66 20.54 -1.70
N GLN A 137 5.11 20.78 -2.94
CA GLN A 137 5.93 19.84 -3.70
C GLN A 137 7.39 19.85 -3.25
N ALA A 138 7.86 20.96 -2.66
CA ALA A 138 9.21 21.07 -2.10
C ALA A 138 9.40 20.15 -0.88
N LEU A 139 8.33 19.79 -0.17
CA LEU A 139 8.36 18.87 0.98
C LEU A 139 8.72 17.42 0.60
N LEU A 140 8.64 17.07 -0.68
CA LEU A 140 9.05 15.76 -1.21
C LEU A 140 10.55 15.71 -1.51
N MET A 141 11.25 16.85 -1.54
CA MET A 141 12.65 16.89 -1.93
C MET A 141 13.56 16.45 -0.78
N PRO A 142 14.55 15.57 -1.06
CA PRO A 142 15.55 15.22 -0.07
C PRO A 142 16.34 16.48 0.32
N VAL A 143 16.52 16.70 1.62
CA VAL A 143 17.17 17.89 2.20
C VAL A 143 18.71 17.76 2.16
N SER A 144 19.25 16.76 1.47
CA SER A 144 20.64 16.33 1.58
C SER A 144 21.36 16.39 0.22
N ASP A 145 22.59 16.92 0.22
CA ASP A 145 23.52 16.90 -0.94
C ASP A 145 24.21 15.53 -1.13
N THR A 146 23.68 14.48 -0.52
CA THR A 146 24.21 13.11 -0.64
C THR A 146 23.79 12.48 -1.97
N THR A 147 24.60 11.53 -2.44
CA THR A 147 24.28 10.68 -3.60
C THR A 147 24.31 9.23 -3.15
N THR A 148 23.12 8.64 -3.02
CA THR A 148 22.93 7.31 -2.46
C THR A 148 22.55 6.34 -3.57
N TYR A 149 23.43 5.39 -3.88
CA TYR A 149 23.12 4.27 -4.77
C TYR A 149 22.71 3.05 -3.95
N ILE A 150 21.65 2.38 -4.39
CA ILE A 150 21.23 1.09 -3.85
C ILE A 150 21.33 0.02 -4.94
N PRO A 151 21.56 -1.27 -4.58
CA PRO A 151 21.67 -2.34 -5.57
C PRO A 151 20.44 -2.43 -6.49
N GLY A 152 20.68 -2.65 -7.78
CA GLY A 152 19.62 -2.80 -8.79
C GLY A 152 18.99 -1.48 -9.27
N LYS A 153 19.52 -0.31 -8.89
CA LYS A 153 19.04 1.00 -9.35
C LYS A 153 20.08 1.74 -10.18
N ASP A 154 19.64 2.30 -11.29
CA ASP A 154 20.51 2.94 -12.29
C ASP A 154 20.84 4.41 -11.96
N LEU A 155 20.10 5.03 -11.04
CA LEU A 155 20.34 6.39 -10.57
C LEU A 155 20.38 6.45 -9.03
N PRO A 156 21.03 7.46 -8.44
CA PRO A 156 20.91 7.75 -7.02
C PRO A 156 19.46 7.97 -6.60
N LEU A 157 19.13 7.63 -5.36
CA LEU A 157 17.80 7.85 -4.79
C LEU A 157 17.38 9.31 -4.87
N GLU A 158 18.27 10.24 -4.54
CA GLU A 158 17.97 11.67 -4.50
C GLU A 158 17.62 12.19 -5.89
N GLN A 159 18.34 11.76 -6.92
CA GLN A 159 18.05 12.11 -8.31
C GLN A 159 16.76 11.45 -8.81
N THR A 160 16.52 10.19 -8.43
CA THR A 160 15.28 9.46 -8.76
C THR A 160 14.06 10.19 -8.21
N ILE A 161 14.09 10.58 -6.92
CA ILE A 161 13.02 11.31 -6.25
C ILE A 161 12.78 12.68 -6.92
N ALA A 162 13.86 13.41 -7.22
CA ALA A 162 13.78 14.70 -7.90
C ALA A 162 13.12 14.58 -9.27
N ASN A 163 13.56 13.61 -10.09
CA ASN A 163 13.01 13.38 -11.42
C ASN A 163 11.53 13.00 -11.38
N MET A 164 11.16 12.00 -10.56
CA MET A 164 9.79 11.51 -10.46
C MET A 164 8.85 12.57 -9.90
N SER A 165 9.27 13.31 -8.87
CA SER A 165 8.48 14.40 -8.30
C SER A 165 8.28 15.54 -9.30
N GLY A 166 9.32 15.87 -10.08
CA GLY A 166 9.24 16.85 -11.17
C GLY A 166 8.27 16.45 -12.27
N ILE A 167 8.28 15.18 -12.70
CA ILE A 167 7.31 14.66 -13.68
C ILE A 167 5.87 14.85 -13.18
N LEU A 168 5.59 14.49 -11.92
CA LEU A 168 4.25 14.65 -11.34
C LEU A 168 3.86 16.12 -11.20
N ALA A 169 4.82 17.00 -10.87
CA ALA A 169 4.64 18.46 -10.85
C ALA A 169 4.23 19.02 -12.21
N ASP A 170 4.95 18.64 -13.26
CA ASP A 170 4.72 19.11 -14.62
C ASP A 170 3.35 18.66 -15.17
N LEU A 171 2.82 17.54 -14.65
CA LEU A 171 1.46 17.07 -14.92
C LEU A 171 0.39 17.77 -14.09
N GLY A 172 0.77 18.67 -13.17
CA GLY A 172 -0.14 19.40 -12.29
C GLY A 172 -0.62 18.61 -11.07
N MET A 173 -0.01 17.46 -10.78
CA MET A 173 -0.37 16.61 -9.64
C MET A 173 0.30 17.11 -8.35
N LYS A 174 -0.48 17.12 -7.27
CA LYS A 174 -0.01 17.57 -5.96
C LYS A 174 0.13 16.38 -5.02
N ILE A 175 1.28 15.75 -5.04
CA ILE A 175 1.54 14.57 -4.20
C ILE A 175 1.81 15.01 -2.75
N GLU A 176 1.13 14.38 -1.81
CA GLU A 176 1.39 14.54 -0.38
C GLU A 176 1.72 13.22 0.30
N ILE A 177 2.55 13.28 1.34
CA ILE A 177 2.82 12.14 2.20
C ILE A 177 1.74 12.08 3.28
N ALA A 178 0.94 11.03 3.26
CA ALA A 178 -0.14 10.81 4.21
C ALA A 178 0.34 10.11 5.47
N SER A 179 1.30 9.18 5.38
CA SER A 179 1.92 8.59 6.57
C SER A 179 3.31 8.01 6.32
N TRP A 180 4.11 7.92 7.39
CA TRP A 180 5.41 7.23 7.43
C TRP A 180 5.39 6.16 8.52
N ARG A 181 6.08 5.06 8.27
CA ARG A 181 6.34 4.01 9.27
C ARG A 181 7.77 3.51 9.18
N ASN A 182 8.37 3.31 10.36
CA ASN A 182 9.65 2.65 10.54
C ASN A 182 9.53 1.81 11.82
N ILE A 183 9.11 0.56 11.65
CA ILE A 183 8.64 -0.29 12.75
C ILE A 183 9.80 -1.07 13.36
N VAL A 184 10.75 -1.48 12.52
CA VAL A 184 11.99 -2.16 12.88
C VAL A 184 13.15 -1.57 12.08
N PRO A 185 14.41 -1.71 12.52
CA PRO A 185 15.55 -1.15 11.81
C PRO A 185 15.56 -1.53 10.33
N ASN A 186 15.86 -0.55 9.48
CA ASN A 186 15.99 -0.73 8.02
C ASN A 186 14.72 -1.26 7.33
N VAL A 187 13.53 -1.01 7.89
CA VAL A 187 12.26 -1.32 7.21
C VAL A 187 11.33 -0.12 7.28
N TRP A 188 11.30 0.62 6.16
CA TRP A 188 10.47 1.81 5.99
C TRP A 188 9.30 1.51 5.07
N SER A 189 8.16 2.12 5.40
CA SER A 189 7.08 2.29 4.44
C SER A 189 6.49 3.69 4.53
N LEU A 190 5.90 4.14 3.44
CA LEU A 190 5.12 5.35 3.39
C LEU A 190 3.89 5.18 2.52
N HIS A 191 2.92 6.05 2.76
CA HIS A 191 1.72 6.19 1.95
C HIS A 191 1.70 7.59 1.35
N ILE A 192 1.58 7.68 0.02
CA ILE A 192 1.44 8.95 -0.71
C ILE A 192 0.13 8.97 -1.49
N ARG A 193 -0.39 10.16 -1.75
CA ARG A 193 -1.61 10.36 -2.55
C ARG A 193 -1.59 11.70 -3.26
N ASP A 194 -2.40 11.83 -4.31
CA ASP A 194 -2.72 13.14 -4.89
C ASP A 194 -3.71 13.88 -3.97
N ALA A 195 -3.33 15.08 -3.53
CA ALA A 195 -4.15 15.94 -2.68
C ALA A 195 -5.46 16.38 -3.36
N GLN A 196 -5.54 16.33 -4.69
CA GLN A 196 -6.74 16.66 -5.45
C GLN A 196 -7.59 15.44 -5.82
N SER A 197 -7.01 14.23 -5.77
CA SER A 197 -7.70 12.97 -6.06
C SER A 197 -7.26 11.90 -5.07
N ASN A 198 -7.97 11.81 -3.96
CA ASN A 198 -7.65 10.88 -2.88
C ASN A 198 -7.73 9.40 -3.29
N LEU A 199 -8.38 9.06 -4.41
CA LEU A 199 -8.38 7.70 -4.98
C LEU A 199 -7.04 7.32 -5.61
N CYS A 200 -6.24 8.32 -6.01
CA CYS A 200 -4.91 8.12 -6.57
C CYS A 200 -3.89 8.10 -5.43
N PHE A 201 -3.53 6.90 -4.97
CA PHE A 201 -2.55 6.71 -3.91
C PHE A 201 -1.68 5.48 -4.17
N THR A 202 -0.49 5.47 -3.61
CA THR A 202 0.43 4.32 -3.66
C THR A 202 1.17 4.17 -2.34
N ASN A 203 1.80 3.01 -2.17
CA ASN A 203 2.63 2.75 -1.01
C ASN A 203 4.08 2.53 -1.45
N GLY A 204 5.01 3.07 -0.67
CA GLY A 204 6.44 2.81 -0.86
C GLY A 204 6.98 1.93 0.24
N LYS A 205 8.01 1.15 -0.10
CA LYS A 205 8.76 0.31 0.83
C LYS A 205 10.25 0.38 0.53
N GLY A 206 11.10 0.27 1.54
CA GLY A 206 12.55 0.26 1.35
C GLY A 206 13.34 0.20 2.65
N ALA A 207 14.66 -0.01 2.53
CA ALA A 207 15.56 -0.05 3.68
C ALA A 207 15.84 1.31 4.33
N THR A 208 15.54 2.39 3.63
CA THR A 208 15.71 3.78 4.08
C THR A 208 14.46 4.60 3.81
N LYS A 209 14.38 5.79 4.43
CA LYS A 209 13.30 6.75 4.17
C LYS A 209 13.25 7.13 2.68
N GLU A 210 14.41 7.41 2.09
CA GLU A 210 14.55 7.86 0.71
C GLU A 210 14.20 6.73 -0.29
N SER A 211 14.65 5.49 -0.04
CA SER A 211 14.31 4.35 -0.91
C SER A 211 12.82 4.03 -0.88
N ALA A 212 12.18 4.14 0.29
CA ALA A 212 10.73 4.02 0.38
C ALA A 212 10.04 5.12 -0.43
N LEU A 213 10.44 6.40 -0.31
CA LEU A 213 9.84 7.50 -1.10
C LEU A 213 10.00 7.29 -2.60
N ALA A 214 11.20 6.92 -3.06
CA ALA A 214 11.46 6.60 -4.46
C ALA A 214 10.55 5.45 -4.94
N SER A 215 10.37 4.41 -4.11
CA SER A 215 9.45 3.30 -4.39
C SER A 215 7.99 3.77 -4.52
N ALA A 216 7.51 4.63 -3.62
CA ALA A 216 6.12 5.13 -3.69
C ALA A 216 5.88 5.96 -4.95
N LEU A 217 6.80 6.86 -5.28
CA LEU A 217 6.73 7.71 -6.48
C LEU A 217 6.80 6.87 -7.76
N GLY A 218 7.69 5.88 -7.80
CA GLY A 218 7.80 4.93 -8.90
C GLY A 218 6.50 4.15 -9.11
N GLU A 219 5.93 3.60 -8.04
CA GLU A 219 4.61 2.93 -8.09
C GLU A 219 3.52 3.90 -8.56
N PHE A 220 3.54 5.17 -8.14
CA PHE A 220 2.55 6.16 -8.57
C PHE A 220 2.59 6.39 -10.08
N ILE A 221 3.79 6.57 -10.63
CA ILE A 221 4.02 6.75 -12.07
C ILE A 221 3.67 5.47 -12.84
N GLU A 222 3.98 4.30 -12.30
CA GLU A 222 3.57 3.01 -12.84
C GLU A 222 2.05 2.91 -12.97
N ARG A 223 1.30 3.15 -11.88
CA ARG A 223 -0.17 3.08 -11.87
C ARG A 223 -0.79 4.12 -12.79
N LEU A 224 -0.19 5.31 -12.87
CA LEU A 224 -0.62 6.37 -13.79
C LEU A 224 -0.44 5.95 -15.25
N ASN A 225 0.75 5.45 -15.63
CA ASN A 225 1.02 5.04 -17.02
C ASN A 225 0.12 3.89 -17.49
N CYS A 226 -0.35 3.06 -16.55
CA CYS A 226 -1.23 1.93 -16.82
C CYS A 226 -2.73 2.23 -16.66
N ASN A 227 -3.12 3.51 -16.48
CA ASN A 227 -4.50 3.92 -16.17
C ASN A 227 -5.12 3.19 -14.96
N PHE A 228 -4.29 2.63 -14.07
CA PHE A 228 -4.71 1.61 -13.11
C PHE A 228 -5.53 2.19 -11.96
N PHE A 229 -5.34 3.47 -11.61
CA PHE A 229 -6.15 4.14 -10.59
C PHE A 229 -7.66 4.12 -10.88
N TYR A 230 -8.03 3.99 -12.17
CA TYR A 230 -9.42 4.00 -12.62
C TYR A 230 -9.83 2.70 -13.33
N ASN A 231 -9.05 1.62 -13.18
CA ASN A 231 -9.23 0.33 -13.85
C ASN A 231 -10.68 -0.18 -13.74
N ASP A 232 -11.28 -0.10 -12.56
CA ASP A 232 -12.60 -0.70 -12.28
C ASP A 232 -13.77 0.28 -12.45
N GLN A 233 -13.56 1.40 -13.15
CA GLN A 233 -14.54 2.48 -13.25
C GLN A 233 -14.93 2.75 -14.70
N PHE A 234 -16.22 3.02 -14.93
CA PHE A 234 -16.69 3.63 -16.19
C PHE A 234 -16.29 5.11 -16.22
N TRP A 235 -15.60 5.54 -17.28
CA TRP A 235 -15.01 6.89 -17.38
C TRP A 235 -15.96 7.96 -17.94
N GLY A 236 -17.19 7.59 -18.28
CA GLY A 236 -18.20 8.51 -18.79
C GLY A 236 -18.32 8.55 -20.31
N GLU A 237 -19.46 9.03 -20.79
CA GLU A 237 -19.82 9.02 -22.22
C GLU A 237 -18.90 9.90 -23.08
N ASP A 238 -18.39 11.00 -22.50
CA ASP A 238 -17.48 11.93 -23.18
C ASP A 238 -16.15 11.24 -23.52
N ILE A 239 -15.55 10.52 -22.56
CA ILE A 239 -14.29 9.78 -22.77
C ILE A 239 -14.54 8.56 -23.66
N ALA A 240 -15.64 7.82 -23.43
CA ALA A 240 -16.01 6.67 -24.24
C ALA A 240 -16.19 7.01 -25.75
N SER A 241 -16.51 8.26 -26.05
CA SER A 241 -16.71 8.80 -27.41
C SER A 241 -15.51 9.59 -27.95
N ALA A 242 -14.44 9.75 -27.17
CA ALA A 242 -13.25 10.49 -27.57
C ALA A 242 -12.43 9.77 -28.66
N GLU A 243 -11.42 10.44 -29.23
CA GLU A 243 -10.55 9.86 -30.26
C GLU A 243 -9.92 8.53 -29.81
N PHE A 244 -9.50 8.47 -28.54
CA PHE A 244 -9.08 7.27 -27.84
C PHE A 244 -9.64 7.27 -26.42
N VAL A 245 -9.78 6.08 -25.81
CA VAL A 245 -10.20 5.90 -24.41
C VAL A 245 -8.97 5.70 -23.53
N HIS A 246 -8.17 4.67 -23.80
CA HIS A 246 -7.03 4.25 -23.00
C HIS A 246 -5.72 4.86 -23.50
N TYR A 247 -5.41 4.69 -24.79
CA TYR A 247 -4.16 5.17 -25.40
C TYR A 247 -4.34 5.57 -26.87
N PRO A 248 -3.60 6.57 -27.39
CA PRO A 248 -3.70 6.97 -28.79
C PRO A 248 -3.40 5.87 -29.83
N ASN A 249 -2.69 4.81 -29.44
CA ASN A 249 -2.33 3.68 -30.29
C ASN A 249 -3.25 2.45 -30.10
N GLU A 250 -4.32 2.57 -29.30
CA GLU A 250 -5.33 1.52 -29.16
C GLU A 250 -6.05 1.26 -30.49
N ARG A 251 -6.62 0.06 -30.62
CA ARG A 251 -7.48 -0.27 -31.76
C ARG A 251 -8.80 -0.84 -31.30
N TRP A 252 -9.84 -0.56 -32.09
CA TRP A 252 -11.20 -0.99 -31.83
C TRP A 252 -11.63 -1.99 -32.88
N PHE A 253 -12.08 -3.16 -32.44
CA PHE A 253 -12.49 -4.26 -33.32
C PHE A 253 -13.94 -4.62 -33.11
N LYS A 254 -14.66 -4.89 -34.20
CA LYS A 254 -16.05 -5.33 -34.14
C LYS A 254 -16.13 -6.85 -34.05
N PRO A 255 -16.99 -7.41 -33.17
CA PRO A 255 -17.27 -8.83 -33.21
C PRO A 255 -17.71 -9.28 -34.60
N GLY A 256 -17.25 -10.47 -35.00
CA GLY A 256 -17.62 -11.10 -36.25
C GLY A 256 -19.07 -11.63 -36.26
N PRO A 257 -19.54 -12.20 -37.38
CA PRO A 257 -20.85 -12.82 -37.47
C PRO A 257 -21.06 -13.88 -36.38
N LYS A 258 -22.27 -13.90 -35.79
CA LYS A 258 -22.61 -14.78 -34.66
C LYS A 258 -21.71 -14.57 -33.43
N ASP A 259 -21.27 -13.33 -33.22
CA ASP A 259 -20.48 -12.93 -32.05
C ASP A 259 -19.11 -13.63 -31.97
N ALA A 260 -18.54 -13.93 -33.15
CA ALA A 260 -17.20 -14.48 -33.26
C ALA A 260 -16.15 -13.44 -32.83
N LEU A 261 -15.01 -13.92 -32.34
CA LEU A 261 -13.85 -13.09 -32.09
C LEU A 261 -13.35 -12.47 -33.41
N PRO A 262 -12.96 -11.18 -33.41
CA PRO A 262 -12.18 -10.60 -34.51
C PRO A 262 -10.89 -11.40 -34.75
N GLU A 263 -10.47 -11.54 -36.01
CA GLU A 263 -9.24 -12.28 -36.35
C GLU A 263 -7.97 -11.50 -35.98
N GLU A 264 -8.09 -10.20 -35.74
CA GLU A 264 -6.99 -9.29 -35.47
C GLU A 264 -6.58 -9.22 -33.99
N ILE A 265 -7.40 -9.74 -33.08
CA ILE A 265 -7.12 -9.72 -31.63
C ILE A 265 -6.62 -11.08 -31.17
N LEU A 266 -5.68 -11.07 -30.24
CA LEU A 266 -4.99 -12.25 -29.71
C LEU A 266 -4.22 -13.03 -30.80
N ASP A 267 -3.19 -13.77 -30.40
CA ASP A 267 -2.52 -14.73 -31.27
C ASP A 267 -2.96 -16.17 -30.95
N GLU A 268 -2.46 -17.14 -31.73
CA GLU A 268 -2.79 -18.56 -31.53
C GLU A 268 -2.44 -19.05 -30.11
N HIS A 269 -1.35 -18.55 -29.53
CA HIS A 269 -0.94 -18.90 -28.18
C HIS A 269 -1.92 -18.36 -27.13
N CYS A 270 -2.30 -17.10 -27.24
CA CYS A 270 -3.30 -16.48 -26.37
C CYS A 270 -4.65 -17.19 -26.48
N LEU A 271 -5.08 -17.55 -27.70
CA LEU A 271 -6.35 -18.25 -27.91
C LEU A 271 -6.34 -19.65 -27.30
N ALA A 272 -5.21 -20.36 -27.30
CA ALA A 272 -5.08 -21.65 -26.62
C ALA A 272 -5.26 -21.54 -25.09
N ILE A 273 -4.95 -20.37 -24.51
CA ILE A 273 -5.08 -20.10 -23.07
C ILE A 273 -6.49 -19.60 -22.73
N TYR A 274 -6.98 -18.58 -23.46
CA TYR A 274 -8.22 -17.86 -23.11
C TYR A 274 -9.48 -18.41 -23.78
N ASN A 275 -9.32 -19.24 -24.81
CA ASN A 275 -10.44 -19.83 -25.54
C ASN A 275 -10.23 -21.33 -25.83
N PRO A 276 -9.85 -22.15 -24.84
CA PRO A 276 -9.50 -23.56 -25.07
C PRO A 276 -10.68 -24.37 -25.63
N ASP A 277 -11.91 -24.04 -25.21
CA ASP A 277 -13.13 -24.75 -25.62
C ASP A 277 -13.88 -24.08 -26.80
N GLY A 278 -13.36 -22.95 -27.31
CA GLY A 278 -14.01 -22.22 -28.41
C GLY A 278 -15.30 -21.48 -28.02
N GLU A 279 -15.50 -21.24 -26.72
CA GLU A 279 -16.71 -20.61 -26.17
C GLU A 279 -16.61 -19.09 -26.01
N LEU A 280 -15.40 -18.51 -26.09
CA LEU A 280 -15.18 -17.07 -25.98
C LEU A 280 -15.82 -16.34 -27.16
N ARG A 281 -16.60 -15.29 -26.85
CA ARG A 281 -17.32 -14.46 -27.82
C ARG A 281 -16.80 -13.03 -27.81
N GLY A 282 -16.97 -12.34 -28.92
CA GLY A 282 -16.56 -10.93 -29.02
C GLY A 282 -17.25 -10.05 -27.97
N SER A 283 -18.53 -10.28 -27.72
CA SER A 283 -19.30 -9.53 -26.71
C SER A 283 -18.84 -9.73 -25.26
N HIS A 284 -18.05 -10.77 -24.97
CA HIS A 284 -17.48 -10.97 -23.63
C HIS A 284 -16.31 -10.02 -23.34
N LEU A 285 -15.73 -9.38 -24.37
CA LEU A 285 -14.45 -8.67 -24.30
C LEU A 285 -14.60 -7.15 -24.36
N TYR A 286 -15.81 -6.61 -24.16
CA TYR A 286 -15.98 -5.16 -24.05
C TYR A 286 -15.32 -4.63 -22.77
N ASP A 287 -14.59 -3.54 -22.89
CA ASP A 287 -13.91 -2.93 -21.75
C ASP A 287 -14.90 -2.21 -20.83
N THR A 288 -14.62 -2.26 -19.52
CA THR A 288 -15.47 -1.62 -18.51
C THR A 288 -15.38 -0.10 -18.61
N ASN A 289 -14.18 0.41 -18.91
CA ASN A 289 -13.87 1.83 -18.85
C ASN A 289 -14.63 2.66 -19.88
N SER A 290 -14.76 2.18 -21.11
CA SER A 290 -15.57 2.82 -22.14
C SER A 290 -17.05 2.45 -22.07
N GLY A 291 -17.38 1.22 -21.67
CA GLY A 291 -18.74 0.66 -21.82
C GLY A 291 -19.30 0.72 -23.25
N ASN A 292 -18.48 1.03 -24.27
CA ASN A 292 -18.93 1.42 -25.59
C ASN A 292 -19.03 0.22 -26.54
N THR A 293 -20.04 -0.62 -26.29
CA THR A 293 -20.34 -1.80 -27.12
C THR A 293 -20.60 -1.45 -28.59
N LEU A 294 -21.07 -0.22 -28.86
CA LEU A 294 -21.27 0.31 -30.22
C LEU A 294 -19.97 0.73 -30.90
N ARG A 295 -18.85 0.89 -30.20
CA ARG A 295 -17.52 1.11 -30.78
C ARG A 295 -16.80 -0.20 -31.02
N GLY A 296 -16.90 -1.16 -30.09
CA GLY A 296 -16.37 -2.51 -30.25
C GLY A 296 -15.51 -2.93 -29.07
N ILE A 297 -14.56 -3.83 -29.32
CA ILE A 297 -13.59 -4.34 -28.35
C ILE A 297 -12.36 -3.42 -28.42
N CYS A 298 -12.07 -2.70 -27.35
CA CYS A 298 -10.81 -1.97 -27.21
C CYS A 298 -9.66 -2.97 -27.03
N SER A 299 -8.60 -2.85 -27.82
CA SER A 299 -7.43 -3.71 -27.74
C SER A 299 -6.13 -2.91 -27.84
N LEU A 300 -5.23 -3.21 -26.92
CA LEU A 300 -3.96 -2.52 -26.74
C LEU A 300 -2.84 -3.28 -27.46
N PRO A 301 -1.89 -2.58 -28.11
CA PRO A 301 -0.77 -3.22 -28.78
C PRO A 301 0.31 -3.67 -27.78
N PHE A 302 0.60 -4.97 -27.73
CA PHE A 302 1.75 -5.53 -27.02
C PHE A 302 2.78 -6.10 -27.99
N VAL A 303 4.07 -5.99 -27.65
CA VAL A 303 5.15 -6.57 -28.46
C VAL A 303 5.53 -7.93 -27.91
N ARG A 304 5.30 -8.97 -28.70
CA ARG A 304 5.72 -10.33 -28.38
C ARG A 304 7.24 -10.43 -28.50
N GLN A 305 7.91 -10.79 -27.41
CA GLN A 305 9.37 -10.71 -27.33
C GLN A 305 10.11 -11.75 -28.19
N SER A 306 9.48 -12.88 -28.54
CA SER A 306 10.12 -13.94 -29.31
C SER A 306 10.42 -13.56 -30.76
N ASP A 307 9.65 -12.64 -31.35
CA ASP A 307 9.76 -12.26 -32.76
C ASP A 307 9.53 -10.76 -33.03
N GLY A 308 9.12 -9.97 -32.05
CA GLY A 308 8.88 -8.54 -32.18
C GLY A 308 7.54 -8.18 -32.82
N GLU A 309 6.67 -9.16 -33.06
CA GLU A 309 5.35 -8.92 -33.65
C GLU A 309 4.42 -8.22 -32.66
N THR A 310 3.55 -7.37 -33.19
CA THR A 310 2.51 -6.70 -32.39
C THR A 310 1.28 -7.60 -32.28
N VAL A 311 0.85 -7.87 -31.06
CA VAL A 311 -0.39 -8.57 -30.74
C VAL A 311 -1.37 -7.58 -30.12
N TYR A 312 -2.58 -7.48 -30.67
CA TYR A 312 -3.64 -6.66 -30.09
C TYR A 312 -4.35 -7.44 -28.99
N PHE A 313 -4.18 -6.98 -27.75
CA PHE A 313 -4.68 -7.64 -26.56
C PHE A 313 -5.88 -6.86 -25.99
N PRO A 314 -7.08 -7.45 -25.86
CA PRO A 314 -8.26 -6.78 -25.33
C PRO A 314 -8.02 -6.19 -23.94
N SER A 315 -8.35 -4.92 -23.72
CA SER A 315 -8.14 -4.28 -22.41
C SER A 315 -8.96 -4.98 -21.32
N ASN A 316 -10.16 -5.47 -21.66
CA ASN A 316 -10.99 -6.30 -20.79
C ASN A 316 -10.23 -7.50 -20.17
N LEU A 317 -9.42 -8.22 -20.94
CA LEU A 317 -8.65 -9.35 -20.41
C LEU A 317 -7.54 -8.89 -19.47
N ILE A 318 -6.90 -7.76 -19.78
CA ILE A 318 -5.86 -7.14 -18.93
C ILE A 318 -6.47 -6.75 -17.59
N GLU A 319 -7.58 -6.00 -17.63
CA GLU A 319 -8.31 -5.47 -16.48
C GLU A 319 -8.83 -6.60 -15.57
N ASN A 320 -9.28 -7.73 -16.12
CA ASN A 320 -9.88 -8.82 -15.34
C ASN A 320 -8.88 -9.87 -14.84
N LEU A 321 -7.81 -10.16 -15.58
CA LEU A 321 -6.96 -11.33 -15.31
C LEU A 321 -5.57 -10.98 -14.78
N TYR A 322 -5.03 -9.80 -15.13
CA TYR A 322 -3.66 -9.41 -14.80
C TYR A 322 -3.61 -8.36 -13.70
N LEU A 323 -4.61 -7.47 -13.63
CA LEU A 323 -4.64 -6.35 -12.69
C LEU A 323 -3.30 -5.61 -12.70
N SER A 324 -2.70 -5.33 -11.55
CA SER A 324 -1.41 -4.64 -11.46
C SER A 324 -0.19 -5.55 -11.65
N ASN A 325 -0.36 -6.87 -11.83
CA ASN A 325 0.77 -7.78 -11.88
C ASN A 325 1.62 -7.55 -13.14
N GLY A 326 2.90 -7.32 -12.94
CA GLY A 326 3.86 -7.09 -14.04
C GLY A 326 3.87 -5.65 -14.54
N MET A 327 3.22 -4.71 -13.84
CA MET A 327 3.46 -3.29 -14.07
C MET A 327 4.82 -2.89 -13.47
N SER A 328 5.50 -1.93 -14.09
CA SER A 328 6.71 -1.35 -13.51
C SER A 328 7.03 0.05 -14.04
N ALA A 329 7.61 0.88 -13.18
CA ALA A 329 8.36 2.06 -13.57
C ALA A 329 9.80 2.00 -13.02
N GLY A 330 10.73 2.62 -13.72
CA GLY A 330 12.14 2.65 -13.35
C GLY A 330 12.87 3.82 -13.98
N ASN A 331 14.10 4.07 -13.53
CA ASN A 331 14.94 5.15 -14.07
C ASN A 331 15.31 4.91 -15.54
N THR A 332 15.42 3.65 -15.94
CA THR A 332 15.66 3.22 -17.31
C THR A 332 14.66 2.14 -17.70
N LEU A 333 14.54 1.88 -19.01
CA LEU A 333 13.71 0.78 -19.51
C LEU A 333 14.18 -0.58 -18.98
N ALA A 334 15.50 -0.80 -18.90
CA ALA A 334 16.05 -2.06 -18.40
C ALA A 334 15.75 -2.25 -16.91
N GLU A 335 15.89 -1.20 -16.09
CA GLU A 335 15.53 -1.25 -14.67
C GLU A 335 14.05 -1.61 -14.48
N ALA A 336 13.15 -0.97 -15.24
CA ALA A 336 11.72 -1.26 -15.20
C ALA A 336 11.40 -2.69 -15.66
N GLN A 337 12.06 -3.18 -16.71
CA GLN A 337 11.88 -4.55 -17.21
C GLN A 337 12.35 -5.61 -16.21
N VAL A 338 13.49 -5.40 -15.55
CA VAL A 338 13.98 -6.29 -14.49
C VAL A 338 12.97 -6.36 -13.35
N GLN A 339 12.44 -5.22 -12.91
CA GLN A 339 11.46 -5.17 -11.84
C GLN A 339 10.12 -5.83 -12.25
N CYS A 340 9.62 -5.56 -13.46
CA CYS A 340 8.43 -6.19 -14.04
C CYS A 340 8.56 -7.73 -14.08
N LEU A 341 9.66 -8.25 -14.62
CA LEU A 341 9.87 -9.69 -14.74
C LEU A 341 10.08 -10.36 -13.38
N SER A 342 10.79 -9.69 -12.47
CA SER A 342 10.95 -10.18 -11.09
C SER A 342 9.60 -10.32 -10.41
N GLU A 343 8.73 -9.31 -10.54
CA GLU A 343 7.37 -9.35 -10.04
C GLU A 343 6.56 -10.52 -10.63
N ILE A 344 6.62 -10.77 -11.93
CA ILE A 344 5.96 -11.94 -12.55
C ILE A 344 6.47 -13.25 -11.93
N PHE A 345 7.78 -13.40 -11.73
CA PHE A 345 8.33 -14.58 -11.06
C PHE A 345 7.86 -14.69 -9.60
N GLU A 346 7.86 -13.59 -8.86
CA GLU A 346 7.42 -13.55 -7.46
C GLU A 346 6.02 -14.12 -7.31
N ARG A 347 5.07 -13.67 -8.14
CA ARG A 347 3.66 -14.10 -8.05
C ARG A 347 3.46 -15.53 -8.57
N ALA A 348 4.11 -15.89 -9.67
CA ALA A 348 4.02 -17.24 -10.22
C ALA A 348 4.59 -18.29 -9.25
N VAL A 349 5.79 -18.04 -8.71
CA VAL A 349 6.47 -18.95 -7.78
C VAL A 349 5.77 -18.98 -6.42
N LYS A 350 5.28 -17.83 -5.91
CA LYS A 350 4.42 -17.78 -4.72
C LYS A 350 3.22 -18.72 -4.87
N ARG A 351 2.52 -18.66 -6.01
CA ARG A 351 1.39 -19.54 -6.28
C ARG A 351 1.80 -21.01 -6.30
N GLU A 352 2.85 -21.36 -7.05
CA GLU A 352 3.35 -22.74 -7.13
C GLU A 352 3.67 -23.32 -5.74
N ILE A 353 4.33 -22.53 -4.89
CA ILE A 353 4.70 -22.93 -3.52
C ILE A 353 3.47 -23.16 -2.64
N LEU A 354 2.51 -22.23 -2.68
CA LEU A 354 1.32 -22.30 -1.84
C LEU A 354 0.36 -23.41 -2.30
N GLU A 355 0.16 -23.54 -3.62
CA GLU A 355 -0.70 -24.56 -4.24
C GLU A 355 -0.12 -25.97 -4.09
N GLY A 356 1.21 -26.11 -4.27
CA GLY A 356 1.94 -27.37 -4.07
C GLY A 356 2.18 -27.74 -2.61
N GLU A 357 1.82 -26.87 -1.66
CA GLU A 357 2.09 -27.03 -0.23
C GLU A 357 3.58 -27.27 0.10
N LEU A 358 4.48 -26.64 -0.67
CA LEU A 358 5.91 -26.93 -0.64
C LEU A 358 6.58 -26.49 0.66
N CYS A 359 7.42 -27.35 1.21
CA CYS A 359 8.31 -27.04 2.32
C CYS A 359 9.65 -26.52 1.78
N LEU A 360 9.88 -25.22 1.91
CA LEU A 360 11.10 -24.59 1.39
C LEU A 360 12.29 -24.75 2.36
N PRO A 361 13.52 -24.85 1.84
CA PRO A 361 14.73 -24.88 2.66
C PRO A 361 14.97 -23.54 3.37
N ASP A 362 15.41 -23.62 4.62
CA ASP A 362 15.82 -22.44 5.38
C ASP A 362 17.13 -21.87 4.84
N VAL A 363 17.27 -20.54 4.87
CA VAL A 363 18.53 -19.88 4.51
C VAL A 363 19.53 -20.07 5.67
N PRO A 364 20.74 -20.61 5.42
CA PRO A 364 21.75 -20.77 6.46
C PRO A 364 22.14 -19.44 7.11
N GLN A 365 22.40 -19.47 8.43
CA GLN A 365 22.71 -18.26 9.19
C GLN A 365 23.98 -17.56 8.69
N GLU A 366 24.97 -18.32 8.21
CA GLU A 366 26.19 -17.81 7.60
C GLU A 366 25.95 -17.04 6.30
N VAL A 367 24.87 -17.34 5.57
CA VAL A 367 24.44 -16.58 4.38
C VAL A 367 23.74 -15.30 4.83
N LEU A 368 22.79 -15.39 5.76
CA LEU A 368 22.10 -14.20 6.31
C LEU A 368 23.07 -13.20 6.93
N ALA A 369 24.13 -13.67 7.59
CA ALA A 369 25.15 -12.83 8.22
C ALA A 369 25.89 -11.91 7.23
N LYS A 370 25.80 -12.16 5.91
CA LYS A 370 26.35 -11.27 4.87
C LYS A 370 25.54 -9.97 4.74
N TYR A 371 24.29 -9.94 5.22
CA TYR A 371 23.34 -8.84 5.05
C TYR A 371 22.92 -8.26 6.42
N PRO A 372 23.82 -7.53 7.12
CA PRO A 372 23.58 -7.08 8.50
C PRO A 372 22.37 -6.14 8.63
N GLY A 373 22.04 -5.36 7.60
CA GLY A 373 20.87 -4.49 7.60
C GLY A 373 19.55 -5.28 7.68
N ILE A 374 19.46 -6.35 6.89
CA ILE A 374 18.31 -7.27 6.88
C ILE A 374 18.23 -8.04 8.19
N VAL A 375 19.37 -8.56 8.68
CA VAL A 375 19.43 -9.27 9.97
C VAL A 375 18.95 -8.39 11.12
N ALA A 376 19.32 -7.10 11.13
CA ALA A 376 18.83 -6.16 12.15
C ALA A 376 17.31 -5.95 12.10
N GLY A 377 16.72 -5.91 10.90
CA GLY A 377 15.26 -5.83 10.73
C GLY A 377 14.54 -7.09 11.24
N ILE A 378 15.09 -8.27 10.93
CA ILE A 378 14.59 -9.57 11.42
C ILE A 378 14.66 -9.62 12.95
N GLN A 379 15.82 -9.30 13.54
CA GLN A 379 15.99 -9.29 14.99
C GLN A 379 15.03 -8.31 15.66
N GLY A 380 14.80 -7.14 15.06
CA GLY A 380 13.81 -6.18 15.54
C GLY A 380 12.38 -6.75 15.61
N LEU A 381 11.99 -7.66 14.70
CA LEU A 381 10.71 -8.36 14.75
C LEU A 381 10.68 -9.42 15.85
N GLU A 382 11.75 -10.21 15.96
CA GLU A 382 11.87 -11.28 16.96
C GLU A 382 11.86 -10.72 18.40
N GLU A 383 12.53 -9.60 18.64
CA GLU A 383 12.52 -8.87 19.92
C GLU A 383 11.12 -8.39 20.32
N GLN A 384 10.24 -8.14 19.35
CA GLN A 384 8.83 -7.79 19.57
C GLN A 384 7.93 -9.03 19.76
N GLY A 385 8.53 -10.22 19.74
CA GLY A 385 7.86 -11.50 19.95
C GLY A 385 7.23 -12.08 18.69
N PHE A 386 7.71 -11.69 17.50
CA PHE A 386 7.29 -12.25 16.23
C PHE A 386 8.43 -13.07 15.60
N PRO A 387 8.43 -14.41 15.76
CA PRO A 387 9.40 -15.26 15.09
C PRO A 387 9.35 -15.09 13.57
N VAL A 388 10.50 -15.09 12.93
CA VAL A 388 10.65 -14.94 11.47
C VAL A 388 11.36 -16.16 10.90
N LEU A 389 10.84 -16.70 9.80
CA LEU A 389 11.48 -17.74 9.02
C LEU A 389 11.93 -17.14 7.68
N VAL A 390 13.18 -17.37 7.32
CA VAL A 390 13.72 -16.95 6.03
C VAL A 390 14.00 -18.19 5.20
N LYS A 391 13.33 -18.30 4.06
CA LYS A 391 13.31 -19.48 3.21
C LYS A 391 13.72 -19.12 1.78
N ASP A 392 14.52 -19.99 1.17
CA ASP A 392 14.87 -19.90 -0.24
C ASP A 392 13.70 -20.43 -1.07
N ALA A 393 13.09 -19.55 -1.86
CA ALA A 393 11.93 -19.84 -2.70
C ALA A 393 12.32 -20.05 -4.17
N SER A 394 13.60 -20.28 -4.46
CA SER A 394 14.10 -20.44 -5.83
C SER A 394 13.74 -21.75 -6.51
N LEU A 395 13.14 -22.69 -5.78
CA LEU A 395 12.82 -24.05 -6.24
C LEU A 395 14.06 -24.78 -6.79
N GLY A 396 15.14 -24.78 -6.00
CA GLY A 396 16.41 -25.41 -6.38
C GLY A 396 17.30 -24.54 -7.27
N GLY A 397 17.21 -23.22 -7.15
CA GLY A 397 18.02 -22.27 -7.89
C GLY A 397 17.51 -21.96 -9.31
N GLU A 398 16.25 -22.27 -9.62
CA GLU A 398 15.64 -21.99 -10.93
C GLU A 398 15.10 -20.56 -11.02
N PHE A 399 14.54 -20.04 -9.93
CA PHE A 399 13.88 -18.73 -9.90
C PHE A 399 14.51 -17.75 -8.88
N PRO A 400 14.54 -16.44 -9.16
CA PRO A 400 15.16 -15.45 -8.29
C PRO A 400 14.22 -14.97 -7.17
N VAL A 401 13.70 -15.89 -6.34
CA VAL A 401 12.63 -15.62 -5.36
C VAL A 401 13.05 -16.01 -3.94
N MET A 402 12.74 -15.14 -2.98
CA MET A 402 12.92 -15.34 -1.54
C MET A 402 11.58 -15.28 -0.82
N CYS A 403 11.47 -16.00 0.31
CA CYS A 403 10.32 -15.92 1.19
C CYS A 403 10.73 -15.56 2.63
N VAL A 404 10.10 -14.55 3.20
CA VAL A 404 10.20 -14.16 4.60
C VAL A 404 8.83 -14.34 5.24
N THR A 405 8.73 -15.25 6.20
CA THR A 405 7.48 -15.57 6.87
C THR A 405 7.50 -15.12 8.32
N LEU A 406 6.52 -14.32 8.72
CA LEU A 406 6.31 -13.91 10.10
C LEU A 406 5.27 -14.79 10.78
N MET A 407 5.53 -15.13 12.04
CA MET A 407 4.59 -15.87 12.89
C MET A 407 4.17 -15.00 14.07
N ASN A 408 2.89 -15.06 14.44
CA ASN A 408 2.36 -14.40 15.63
C ASN A 408 1.98 -15.46 16.70
N PRO A 409 2.84 -15.70 17.70
CA PRO A 409 2.59 -16.73 18.73
C PRO A 409 1.36 -16.45 19.59
N ARG A 410 0.85 -15.21 19.59
CA ARG A 410 -0.32 -14.82 20.39
C ARG A 410 -1.63 -15.28 19.76
N THR A 411 -1.69 -15.31 18.42
CA THR A 411 -2.90 -15.64 17.66
C THR A 411 -2.77 -16.94 16.87
N GLY A 412 -1.54 -17.44 16.68
CA GLY A 412 -1.23 -18.54 15.77
C GLY A 412 -1.24 -18.13 14.30
N GLY A 413 -1.43 -16.84 14.00
CA GLY A 413 -1.48 -16.31 12.64
C GLY A 413 -0.09 -16.26 12.00
N VAL A 414 -0.04 -16.39 10.68
CA VAL A 414 1.20 -16.33 9.89
C VAL A 414 1.05 -15.42 8.68
N PHE A 415 2.18 -14.89 8.21
CA PHE A 415 2.23 -14.03 7.04
C PHE A 415 3.45 -14.38 6.20
N ALA A 416 3.24 -15.05 5.06
CA ALA A 416 4.31 -15.44 4.14
C ALA A 416 4.47 -14.37 3.06
N SER A 417 5.50 -13.55 3.19
CA SER A 417 5.87 -12.53 2.20
C SER A 417 6.85 -13.14 1.19
N PHE A 418 6.72 -12.75 -0.07
CA PHE A 418 7.60 -13.17 -1.15
C PHE A 418 8.23 -11.94 -1.80
N GLY A 419 9.49 -12.06 -2.22
CA GLY A 419 10.21 -11.00 -2.89
C GLY A 419 11.09 -11.61 -3.97
N ALA A 420 11.09 -11.00 -5.15
CA ALA A 420 11.94 -11.43 -6.25
C ALA A 420 12.83 -10.29 -6.77
N HIS A 421 14.04 -10.67 -7.17
CA HIS A 421 15.02 -9.83 -7.86
C HIS A 421 16.23 -10.70 -8.27
N PRO A 422 16.94 -10.42 -9.39
CA PRO A 422 18.12 -11.20 -9.78
C PRO A 422 19.24 -11.31 -8.72
N SER A 423 19.31 -10.34 -7.81
CA SER A 423 20.19 -10.39 -6.63
C SER A 423 19.44 -10.93 -5.41
N LEU A 424 20.01 -11.96 -4.79
CA LEU A 424 19.47 -12.59 -3.57
C LEU A 424 19.27 -11.59 -2.43
N GLU A 425 20.23 -10.68 -2.22
CA GLU A 425 20.14 -9.62 -1.20
C GLU A 425 18.89 -8.76 -1.41
N VAL A 426 18.68 -8.30 -2.64
CA VAL A 426 17.56 -7.42 -2.98
C VAL A 426 16.23 -8.17 -2.90
N ALA A 427 16.18 -9.43 -3.35
CA ALA A 427 14.98 -10.25 -3.23
C ALA A 427 14.58 -10.46 -1.76
N LEU A 428 15.57 -10.71 -0.89
CA LEU A 428 15.38 -10.87 0.54
C LEU A 428 14.93 -9.56 1.21
N GLU A 429 15.56 -8.42 0.89
CA GLU A 429 15.16 -7.11 1.40
C GLU A 429 13.72 -6.76 0.97
N ARG A 430 13.36 -7.03 -0.29
CA ARG A 430 12.01 -6.79 -0.82
C ARG A 430 10.96 -7.63 -0.09
N SER A 431 11.26 -8.90 0.18
CA SER A 431 10.37 -9.78 0.94
C SER A 431 10.17 -9.27 2.38
N LEU A 432 11.25 -8.85 3.06
CA LEU A 432 11.17 -8.31 4.42
C LEU A 432 10.45 -6.95 4.49
N THR A 433 10.70 -6.05 3.55
CA THR A 433 10.09 -4.72 3.54
C THR A 433 8.61 -4.76 3.18
N GLU A 434 8.21 -5.68 2.29
CA GLU A 434 6.80 -5.96 1.97
C GLU A 434 6.04 -6.47 3.19
N LEU A 435 6.67 -7.30 4.01
CA LEU A 435 6.08 -7.89 5.21
C LEU A 435 5.46 -6.81 6.15
N LEU A 436 6.04 -5.62 6.17
CA LEU A 436 5.67 -4.53 7.07
C LEU A 436 5.09 -3.29 6.36
N GLN A 437 4.87 -3.36 5.04
CA GLN A 437 4.34 -2.23 4.28
C GLN A 437 2.92 -1.87 4.76
N GLY A 438 2.72 -0.64 5.23
CA GLY A 438 1.40 -0.16 5.68
C GLY A 438 0.84 -0.85 6.94
N ARG A 439 1.55 -1.81 7.54
CA ARG A 439 1.11 -2.59 8.71
C ARG A 439 1.59 -1.98 10.02
N SER A 440 0.93 -2.29 11.13
CA SER A 440 1.41 -2.00 12.48
C SER A 440 1.50 -3.32 13.24
N PHE A 441 2.17 -3.37 14.39
CA PHE A 441 2.19 -4.59 15.21
C PHE A 441 0.80 -5.05 15.64
N GLU A 442 -0.15 -4.13 15.78
CA GLU A 442 -1.55 -4.47 16.04
C GLU A 442 -2.20 -5.15 14.84
N GLY A 443 -1.96 -4.63 13.63
CA GLY A 443 -2.47 -5.21 12.38
C GLY A 443 -1.92 -6.62 12.10
N LEU A 444 -0.82 -7.02 12.73
CA LEU A 444 -0.32 -8.40 12.67
C LEU A 444 -1.12 -9.39 13.53
N ASN A 445 -2.13 -8.95 14.29
CA ASN A 445 -3.00 -9.86 15.05
C ASN A 445 -4.13 -10.45 14.21
N ASP A 446 -4.44 -9.84 13.06
CA ASP A 446 -5.54 -10.27 12.18
C ASP A 446 -5.07 -11.30 11.12
N LEU A 447 -3.82 -11.77 11.24
CA LEU A 447 -3.25 -12.77 10.33
C LEU A 447 -3.95 -14.13 10.45
N PRO A 448 -4.24 -14.81 9.32
CA PRO A 448 -4.88 -16.12 9.32
C PRO A 448 -3.97 -17.20 9.92
N GLN A 449 -4.58 -18.22 10.54
CA GLN A 449 -3.85 -19.40 10.99
C GLN A 449 -3.55 -20.32 9.79
N PRO A 450 -2.42 -21.04 9.79
CA PRO A 450 -2.16 -22.07 8.79
C PRO A 450 -3.18 -23.21 8.89
N THR A 451 -3.38 -23.93 7.78
CA THR A 451 -4.35 -25.03 7.67
C THR A 451 -3.70 -26.31 7.14
N PHE A 452 -4.32 -27.46 7.42
CA PHE A 452 -4.00 -28.75 6.75
C PHE A 452 -5.03 -29.09 5.66
N ASP A 453 -6.04 -28.24 5.47
CA ASP A 453 -7.06 -28.44 4.45
C ASP A 453 -6.56 -27.96 3.09
N SER A 454 -6.12 -28.90 2.26
CA SER A 454 -5.64 -28.61 0.90
C SER A 454 -6.71 -27.94 0.03
N LEU A 455 -8.00 -28.18 0.27
CA LEU A 455 -9.07 -27.55 -0.51
C LEU A 455 -9.12 -26.03 -0.26
N ALA A 456 -8.94 -25.62 1.00
CA ALA A 456 -8.90 -24.20 1.36
C ALA A 456 -7.70 -23.48 0.73
N LEU A 457 -6.60 -24.18 0.49
CA LEU A 457 -5.40 -23.62 -0.14
C LEU A 457 -5.57 -23.42 -1.65
N THR A 458 -6.19 -24.40 -2.32
CA THR A 458 -6.40 -24.41 -3.79
C THR A 458 -7.62 -23.60 -4.24
N GLU A 459 -8.39 -23.05 -3.29
CA GLU A 459 -9.58 -22.26 -3.60
C GLU A 459 -9.15 -20.93 -4.27
N PRO A 460 -9.75 -20.53 -5.41
CA PRO A 460 -9.31 -19.34 -6.15
C PRO A 460 -9.27 -18.04 -5.33
N ASN A 461 -10.22 -17.80 -4.43
CA ASN A 461 -10.21 -16.63 -3.57
C ASN A 461 -9.03 -16.61 -2.61
N ASN A 462 -8.50 -17.77 -2.18
CA ASN A 462 -7.28 -17.79 -1.37
C ASN A 462 -6.12 -17.09 -2.12
N PHE A 463 -6.00 -17.31 -3.42
CA PHE A 463 -4.99 -16.64 -4.24
C PHE A 463 -5.31 -15.16 -4.49
N VAL A 464 -6.59 -14.80 -4.56
CA VAL A 464 -7.03 -13.39 -4.61
C VAL A 464 -6.65 -12.66 -3.32
N GLU A 465 -6.92 -13.24 -2.15
CA GLU A 465 -6.50 -12.70 -0.84
C GLU A 465 -4.97 -12.62 -0.75
N HIS A 466 -4.26 -13.64 -1.23
CA HIS A 466 -2.81 -13.62 -1.32
C HIS A 466 -2.26 -12.53 -2.25
N PHE A 467 -3.00 -12.15 -3.29
CA PHE A 467 -2.63 -11.10 -4.23
C PHE A 467 -2.93 -9.70 -3.69
N ILE A 468 -4.10 -9.50 -3.06
CA ILE A 468 -4.56 -8.18 -2.60
C ILE A 468 -3.72 -7.68 -1.42
N ASP A 469 -3.55 -8.52 -0.39
CA ASP A 469 -2.88 -8.09 0.85
C ASP A 469 -2.09 -9.20 1.55
N SER A 470 -1.93 -10.35 0.90
CA SER A 470 -1.24 -11.52 1.46
C SER A 470 -1.90 -12.13 2.70
N SER A 471 -3.22 -11.91 2.89
CA SER A 471 -4.01 -12.45 4.01
C SER A 471 -4.64 -13.83 3.76
N GLY A 472 -4.30 -14.48 2.65
CA GLY A 472 -4.74 -15.84 2.39
C GLY A 472 -4.11 -16.86 3.35
N VAL A 473 -4.75 -18.03 3.47
CA VAL A 473 -4.27 -19.14 4.29
C VAL A 473 -3.07 -19.85 3.64
N VAL A 474 -2.19 -20.41 4.48
CA VAL A 474 -1.02 -21.19 4.06
C VAL A 474 -1.02 -22.58 4.69
N SER A 475 -0.37 -23.56 4.06
CA SER A 475 -0.30 -24.93 4.58
C SER A 475 0.58 -25.02 5.82
N TRP A 476 0.23 -25.86 6.79
CA TRP A 476 1.17 -26.28 7.83
C TRP A 476 2.39 -27.04 7.27
N ARG A 477 2.29 -27.65 6.08
CA ARG A 477 3.41 -28.35 5.44
C ARG A 477 4.55 -27.42 5.04
N PHE A 478 4.24 -26.15 4.76
CA PHE A 478 5.22 -25.10 4.49
C PHE A 478 6.26 -24.96 5.63
N PHE A 479 5.86 -25.30 6.86
CA PHE A 479 6.69 -25.25 8.06
C PHE A 479 7.30 -26.61 8.44
N GLY A 480 7.35 -27.56 7.49
CA GLY A 480 7.95 -28.88 7.69
C GLY A 480 9.45 -28.82 8.02
N ALA A 481 9.96 -29.92 8.59
CA ALA A 481 11.38 -30.03 8.93
C ALA A 481 12.25 -30.57 7.78
N THR A 482 11.63 -31.12 6.74
CA THR A 482 12.33 -31.68 5.57
C THR A 482 11.92 -30.87 4.35
N PRO A 483 12.85 -30.10 3.75
CA PRO A 483 12.52 -29.31 2.59
C PRO A 483 12.42 -30.17 1.34
N ASP A 484 11.57 -29.77 0.40
CA ASP A 484 11.39 -30.43 -0.90
C ASP A 484 12.54 -30.13 -1.88
N PHE A 485 13.32 -29.09 -1.58
CA PHE A 485 14.49 -28.65 -2.34
C PHE A 485 15.68 -28.44 -1.41
N GLU A 486 16.89 -28.56 -1.96
CA GLU A 486 18.11 -28.11 -1.29
C GLU A 486 18.25 -26.59 -1.41
N PHE A 487 18.81 -25.95 -0.38
CA PHE A 487 19.11 -24.52 -0.42
C PHE A 487 20.14 -24.22 -1.53
N VAL A 488 19.91 -23.14 -2.29
CA VAL A 488 20.86 -22.63 -3.27
C VAL A 488 21.17 -21.16 -2.96
N GLU A 489 22.45 -20.84 -2.76
CA GLU A 489 22.90 -19.44 -2.71
C GLU A 489 23.04 -18.91 -4.15
N TRP A 490 21.91 -18.63 -4.79
CA TRP A 490 21.82 -18.20 -6.18
C TRP A 490 22.20 -16.72 -6.37
N ASP A 491 22.63 -16.38 -7.58
CA ASP A 491 22.86 -15.00 -8.02
C ASP A 491 22.68 -14.92 -9.53
N PHE A 492 21.71 -14.13 -9.97
CA PHE A 492 21.40 -13.86 -11.37
C PHE A 492 21.76 -12.42 -11.76
N SER A 493 22.46 -11.67 -10.89
CA SER A 493 22.93 -10.33 -11.22
C SER A 493 24.00 -10.39 -12.31
N GLY A 494 23.86 -9.55 -13.34
CA GLY A 494 24.71 -9.57 -14.54
C GLY A 494 24.58 -8.31 -15.38
#